data_AF-S7VTW9-F1
#
_entry.id   AF-S7VTW9-F1
#
_cell.length_a   1.000
_cell.length_b   1.000
_cell.length_c   1.000
_cell.angle_alpha   90.00
_cell.angle_beta   90.00
_cell.angle_gamma   90.00
#
_symmetry.space_group_name_H-M   'P 1'
#
loop_
_entity.id
_entity.type
_entity.pdbx_description
1 polymer ?
#
loop_
_entity_poly.entity_id
_entity_poly.type
_entity_poly.pdbx_seq_one_letter_code
_entity_poly.pdbx_strand_id
1 'polypeptide(L)'
;MTNFKVKVRIIEESYKDLTEGKPETYSPFRPGMTATVDIITKTRKDAISVPISAIVIRTDTSSTKKTYEKTTTIDTGDYDAEEQKFECVFVNENGKAKLRVVKTGIQDDTNIEIVSGLTKDDEIITGPYIMVSKNLSPGDLIQVKIKVP
;
A
#
# COMPACT_ATOMS: atom_id res chain seq x y z
N MET A 1 4.45 -13.63 -10.66
CA MET A 1 4.19 -14.06 -9.27
C MET A 1 5.28 -15.02 -8.87
N THR A 2 6.17 -14.62 -7.96
CA THR A 2 7.28 -15.47 -7.49
C THR A 2 6.79 -16.29 -6.31
N ASN A 3 6.79 -17.62 -6.42
CA ASN A 3 6.35 -18.51 -5.34
C ASN A 3 7.56 -18.92 -4.48
N PHE A 4 7.43 -18.81 -3.17
CA PHE A 4 8.45 -19.25 -2.21
C PHE A 4 7.94 -20.46 -1.41
N LYS A 5 8.78 -21.48 -1.23
CA LYS A 5 8.46 -22.62 -0.36
C LYS A 5 8.87 -22.29 1.07
N VAL A 6 7.88 -22.12 1.94
CA VAL A 6 8.09 -21.84 3.37
C VAL A 6 7.83 -23.11 4.18
N LYS A 7 8.66 -23.37 5.20
CA LYS A 7 8.43 -24.38 6.23
C LYS A 7 8.36 -23.67 7.58
N VAL A 8 7.24 -23.81 8.27
CA VAL A 8 7.06 -23.25 9.61
C VAL A 8 7.38 -24.34 10.63
N ARG A 9 8.21 -24.01 11.62
CA ARG A 9 8.49 -24.86 12.78
C ARG A 9 8.03 -24.12 14.02
N ILE A 10 7.34 -24.84 14.90
CA ILE A 10 6.96 -24.33 16.21
C ILE A 10 8.08 -24.71 17.18
N ILE A 11 8.50 -23.76 18.00
CA ILE A 11 9.53 -23.99 19.01
C ILE A 11 8.87 -24.77 20.14
N GLU A 12 9.43 -25.91 20.54
CA GLU A 12 8.85 -26.78 21.57
C GLU A 12 8.67 -26.05 22.92
N GLU A 13 9.65 -25.22 23.28
CA GLU A 13 9.63 -24.40 24.48
C GLU A 13 8.45 -23.42 24.53
N SER A 14 7.92 -22.99 23.37
CA SER A 14 6.87 -21.98 23.30
C SER A 14 5.48 -22.49 23.68
N TYR A 15 5.30 -23.82 23.82
CA TYR A 15 4.03 -24.44 24.23
C TYR A 15 4.19 -25.39 25.42
N LYS A 16 5.31 -25.31 26.14
CA LYS A 16 5.63 -26.20 27.26
C LYS A 16 4.63 -26.06 28.41
N ASP A 17 4.11 -24.87 28.62
CA ASP A 17 3.02 -24.56 29.55
C ASP A 17 1.72 -25.31 29.20
N LEU A 18 1.48 -25.58 27.91
CA LEU A 18 0.29 -26.31 27.44
C LEU A 18 0.39 -27.83 27.63
N THR A 19 1.60 -28.36 27.80
CA THR A 19 1.91 -29.79 27.98
C THR A 19 2.26 -30.17 29.42
N GLU A 20 2.47 -29.19 30.31
CA GLU A 20 2.77 -29.44 31.72
C GLU A 20 1.66 -30.23 32.42
N GLY A 21 2.04 -31.29 33.15
CA GLY A 21 1.12 -32.15 33.88
C GLY A 21 0.27 -33.09 33.02
N LYS A 22 0.51 -33.16 31.70
CA LYS A 22 -0.23 -34.03 30.77
C LYS A 22 0.60 -35.23 30.33
N PRO A 23 -0.05 -36.30 29.81
CA PRO A 23 0.65 -37.46 29.27
C PRO A 23 1.58 -37.07 28.12
N GLU A 24 2.66 -37.83 27.92
CA GLU A 24 3.65 -37.61 26.85
C GLU A 24 3.04 -37.67 25.43
N THR A 25 1.88 -38.31 25.28
CA THR A 25 1.12 -38.40 24.02
C THR A 25 0.20 -37.21 23.75
N TYR A 26 0.10 -36.26 24.68
CA TYR A 26 -0.78 -35.10 24.54
C TYR A 26 -0.17 -34.05 23.61
N SER A 27 -0.85 -33.77 22.49
CA SER A 27 -0.54 -32.64 21.62
C SER A 27 -1.42 -31.43 21.97
N PRO A 28 -0.85 -30.23 22.22
CA PRO A 28 -1.65 -29.03 22.42
C PRO A 28 -2.33 -28.56 21.12
N PHE A 29 -1.81 -28.98 19.97
CA PHE A 29 -2.37 -28.65 18.65
C PHE A 29 -3.29 -29.78 18.18
N ARG A 30 -4.56 -29.45 17.98
CA ARG A 30 -5.58 -30.40 17.52
C ARG A 30 -5.74 -30.32 15.99
N PRO A 31 -6.12 -31.42 15.34
CA PRO A 31 -6.50 -31.39 13.92
C PRO A 31 -7.59 -30.34 13.67
N GLY A 32 -7.43 -29.56 12.59
CA GLY A 32 -8.36 -28.50 12.22
C GLY A 32 -8.01 -27.10 12.75
N MET A 33 -6.93 -26.94 13.52
CA MET A 33 -6.41 -25.61 13.84
C MET A 33 -5.75 -24.97 12.61
N THR A 34 -6.07 -23.70 12.38
CA THR A 34 -5.44 -22.87 11.35
C THR A 34 -4.51 -21.86 12.03
N ALA A 35 -3.37 -21.57 11.41
CA ALA A 35 -2.46 -20.51 11.83
C ALA A 35 -2.24 -19.54 10.67
N THR A 36 -2.23 -18.25 10.97
CA THR A 36 -1.78 -17.20 10.05
C THR A 36 -0.36 -16.81 10.42
N VAL A 37 0.51 -16.64 9.43
CA VAL A 37 1.91 -16.27 9.63
C VAL A 37 2.21 -15.03 8.80
N ASP A 38 2.69 -13.98 9.46
CA ASP A 38 3.14 -12.75 8.82
C ASP A 38 4.66 -12.77 8.71
N ILE A 39 5.18 -12.52 7.50
CA ILE A 39 6.63 -12.54 7.21
C ILE A 39 7.10 -11.12 6.95
N ILE A 40 7.80 -10.53 7.91
CA ILE A 40 8.40 -9.20 7.78
C ILE A 40 9.77 -9.35 7.13
N THR A 41 9.92 -8.88 5.89
CA THR A 41 11.16 -9.07 5.11
C THR A 41 12.13 -7.89 5.21
N LYS A 42 11.63 -6.69 5.46
CA LYS A 42 12.42 -5.46 5.54
C LYS A 42 11.83 -4.53 6.58
N THR A 43 12.69 -3.77 7.23
CA THR A 43 12.30 -2.71 8.15
C THR A 43 13.06 -1.43 7.81
N ARG A 44 12.37 -0.30 7.89
CA ARG A 44 12.94 1.04 7.73
C ARG A 44 12.57 1.87 8.94
N LYS A 45 13.56 2.52 9.54
CA LYS A 45 13.36 3.47 10.63
C LYS A 45 13.31 4.89 10.06
N ASP A 46 12.57 5.76 10.72
CA ASP A 46 12.48 7.19 10.38
C ASP A 46 12.01 7.49 8.95
N ALA A 47 11.19 6.60 8.39
CA ALA A 47 10.61 6.73 7.06
C ALA A 47 9.38 7.67 7.05
N ILE A 48 9.22 8.46 5.99
CA ILE A 48 7.95 9.14 5.70
C ILE A 48 6.99 8.06 5.22
N SER A 49 5.90 7.86 5.96
CA SER A 49 4.92 6.82 5.69
C SER A 49 3.56 7.44 5.42
N VAL A 50 2.88 6.93 4.40
CA VAL A 50 1.52 7.37 4.05
C VAL A 50 0.59 6.15 3.92
N PRO A 51 -0.70 6.29 4.23
CA PRO A 51 -1.65 5.21 4.00
C PRO A 51 -1.70 4.83 2.52
N ILE A 52 -1.86 3.53 2.20
CA ILE A 52 -2.00 3.05 0.81
C ILE A 52 -3.13 3.80 0.08
N SER A 53 -4.22 4.13 0.78
CA SER A 53 -5.37 4.82 0.21
C SER A 53 -5.11 6.27 -0.24
N ALA A 54 -3.96 6.86 0.14
CA ALA A 54 -3.56 8.21 -0.26
C ALA A 54 -2.78 8.24 -1.59
N ILE A 55 -2.31 7.09 -2.07
CA ILE A 55 -1.54 6.98 -3.32
C ILE A 55 -2.48 6.88 -4.51
N VAL A 56 -2.17 7.66 -5.55
CA VAL A 56 -2.93 7.73 -6.79
C VAL A 56 -1.98 7.48 -7.95
N ILE A 57 -2.38 6.62 -8.88
CA ILE A 57 -1.61 6.40 -10.11
C ILE A 57 -2.20 7.30 -11.20
N ARG A 58 -1.35 8.12 -11.81
CA ARG A 58 -1.72 8.99 -12.94
C ARG A 58 -0.84 8.67 -14.13
N THR A 59 -1.43 8.53 -15.31
CA THR A 59 -0.70 8.48 -16.57
C THR A 59 -0.44 9.90 -17.05
N ASP A 60 0.77 10.16 -17.52
CA ASP A 60 1.08 11.42 -18.16
C ASP A 60 0.38 11.48 -19.53
N THR A 61 -0.72 12.23 -19.58
CA THR A 61 -1.48 12.50 -20.82
C THR A 61 -1.14 13.88 -21.40
N SER A 62 0.00 14.47 -21.03
CA SER A 62 0.44 15.78 -21.54
C SER A 62 0.73 15.81 -23.06
N SER A 63 0.59 14.68 -23.76
CA SER A 63 0.55 14.63 -25.22
C SER A 63 -0.68 13.86 -25.70
N THR A 64 -1.69 14.61 -26.12
CA THR A 64 -2.92 14.21 -26.84
C THR A 64 -4.11 13.72 -25.98
N LYS A 65 -5.20 14.50 -26.03
CA LYS A 65 -6.56 14.07 -25.70
C LYS A 65 -6.88 12.83 -26.53
N LYS A 66 -7.00 11.65 -25.91
CA LYS A 66 -7.76 10.53 -26.47
C LYS A 66 -8.91 10.19 -25.54
N THR A 67 -10.12 10.31 -26.11
CA THR A 67 -11.39 9.90 -25.51
C THR A 67 -11.31 8.43 -25.15
N TYR A 68 -11.66 8.13 -23.90
CA TYR A 68 -11.62 6.79 -23.32
C TYR A 68 -12.71 5.92 -23.98
N GLU A 69 -12.37 5.18 -25.04
CA GLU A 69 -13.13 4.00 -25.45
C GLU A 69 -12.49 2.75 -24.85
N LYS A 70 -13.34 1.99 -24.16
CA LYS A 70 -13.05 0.73 -23.50
C LYS A 70 -12.95 -0.37 -24.55
N THR A 71 -11.78 -0.96 -24.73
CA THR A 71 -11.67 -2.28 -25.37
C THR A 71 -10.59 -3.13 -24.72
N THR A 72 -11.04 -4.28 -24.22
CA THR A 72 -10.25 -5.40 -23.75
C THR A 72 -9.75 -6.17 -24.98
N THR A 73 -8.44 -6.30 -25.20
CA THR A 73 -7.85 -7.45 -25.94
C THR A 73 -6.34 -7.54 -25.74
N ILE A 74 -5.88 -8.79 -25.69
CA ILE A 74 -4.52 -9.29 -25.47
C ILE A 74 -3.71 -9.29 -26.79
N ASP A 75 -2.39 -9.07 -26.67
CA ASP A 75 -1.26 -9.31 -27.59
C ASP A 75 -1.40 -8.95 -29.08
N THR A 76 -0.59 -8.00 -29.51
CA THR A 76 0.45 -8.19 -30.55
C THR A 76 1.32 -6.94 -30.60
N GLY A 77 2.64 -7.12 -30.64
CA GLY A 77 3.60 -6.03 -30.52
C GLY A 77 3.63 -5.12 -31.75
N ASP A 78 3.70 -3.81 -31.50
CA ASP A 78 4.59 -2.87 -32.17
C ASP A 78 4.66 -1.56 -31.35
N TYR A 79 5.75 -0.81 -31.51
CA TYR A 79 6.14 0.36 -30.72
C TYR A 79 5.02 1.41 -30.51
N ASP A 80 4.53 1.57 -29.28
CA ASP A 80 3.69 2.68 -28.86
C ASP A 80 4.24 3.25 -27.55
N ALA A 81 4.36 4.58 -27.49
CA ALA A 81 4.92 5.32 -26.36
C ALA A 81 4.31 4.82 -25.05
N GLU A 82 5.11 4.13 -24.23
CA GLU A 82 4.66 3.62 -22.93
C GLU A 82 4.06 4.77 -22.14
N GLU A 83 2.74 4.71 -21.90
CA GLU A 83 2.06 5.64 -21.01
C GLU A 83 2.72 5.55 -19.64
N GLN A 84 3.63 6.50 -19.36
CA GLN A 84 4.40 6.48 -18.15
C GLN A 84 3.46 6.75 -16.98
N LYS A 85 3.32 5.75 -16.10
CA LYS A 85 2.52 5.81 -14.88
C LYS A 85 3.35 6.43 -13.77
N PHE A 86 2.80 7.45 -13.15
CA PHE A 86 3.40 8.14 -12.01
C PHE A 86 2.59 7.88 -10.75
N GLU A 87 3.30 7.57 -9.68
CA GLU A 87 2.73 7.52 -8.34
C GLU A 87 2.68 8.94 -7.78
N CYS A 88 1.49 9.32 -7.31
CA CYS A 88 1.23 10.66 -6.85
C CYS A 88 0.49 10.65 -5.52
N VAL A 89 0.67 11.70 -4.75
CA VAL A 89 -0.17 12.04 -3.59
C VAL A 89 -0.80 13.41 -3.80
N PHE A 90 -1.92 13.65 -3.13
CA PHE A 90 -2.45 15.00 -3.01
C PHE A 90 -1.94 15.65 -1.72
N VAL A 91 -1.42 16.87 -1.84
CA VAL A 91 -1.05 17.70 -0.69
C VAL A 91 -2.01 18.87 -0.55
N ASN A 92 -2.17 19.35 0.67
CA ASN A 92 -2.84 20.60 0.98
C ASN A 92 -1.87 21.77 0.80
N GLU A 93 -2.08 22.58 -0.23
CA GLU A 93 -1.33 23.82 -0.43
C GLU A 93 -2.29 25.00 -0.26
N ASN A 94 -2.34 25.56 0.95
CA ASN A 94 -3.20 26.70 1.32
C ASN A 94 -4.70 26.47 1.07
N GLY A 95 -5.21 25.30 1.45
CA GLY A 95 -6.63 24.96 1.29
C GLY A 95 -6.99 24.49 -0.12
N LYS A 96 -6.00 24.21 -0.97
CA LYS A 96 -6.19 23.63 -2.30
C LYS A 96 -5.45 22.30 -2.43
N ALA A 97 -6.10 21.34 -3.06
CA ALA A 97 -5.50 20.05 -3.39
C ALA A 97 -4.48 20.22 -4.53
N LYS A 98 -3.23 19.83 -4.31
CA LYS A 98 -2.19 19.82 -5.34
C LYS A 98 -1.62 18.42 -5.50
N LEU A 99 -1.57 17.95 -6.74
CA LEU A 99 -1.00 16.67 -7.06
C LEU A 99 0.52 16.76 -7.05
N ARG A 100 1.18 15.80 -6.40
CA ARG A 100 2.63 15.70 -6.31
C ARG A 100 3.11 14.31 -6.66
N VAL A 101 4.04 14.22 -7.60
CA VAL A 101 4.70 12.96 -7.94
C VAL A 101 5.63 12.55 -6.80
N VAL A 102 5.57 11.29 -6.42
CA VAL A 102 6.37 10.70 -5.35
C VAL A 102 7.08 9.45 -5.85
N LYS A 103 8.10 9.03 -5.11
CA LYS A 103 8.73 7.72 -5.29
C LYS A 103 8.46 6.88 -4.06
N THR A 104 7.84 5.72 -4.23
CA THR A 104 7.55 4.79 -3.15
C THR A 104 8.73 3.85 -2.85
N GLY A 105 8.72 3.30 -1.64
CA GLY A 105 9.73 2.38 -1.10
C GLY A 105 9.13 1.05 -0.66
N ILE A 106 9.51 0.57 0.53
CA ILE A 106 8.86 -0.62 1.10
C ILE A 106 7.41 -0.30 1.50
N GLN A 107 6.56 -1.31 1.43
CA GLN A 107 5.15 -1.20 1.83
C GLN A 107 4.75 -2.40 2.69
N ASP A 108 3.79 -2.18 3.56
CA ASP A 108 3.06 -3.21 4.30
C ASP A 108 1.58 -3.23 3.83
N ASP A 109 0.70 -3.91 4.58
CA ASP A 109 -0.72 -4.06 4.21
C ASP A 109 -1.54 -2.77 4.42
N THR A 110 -0.96 -1.75 5.05
CA THR A 110 -1.64 -0.52 5.46
C THR A 110 -0.97 0.75 4.95
N ASN A 111 0.36 0.75 4.88
CA ASN A 111 1.18 1.93 4.65
C ASN A 111 2.27 1.69 3.60
N ILE A 112 2.68 2.79 2.96
CA ILE A 112 3.75 2.83 1.96
C ILE A 112 4.80 3.86 2.39
N GLU A 113 6.06 3.49 2.28
CA GLU A 113 7.20 4.40 2.45
C GLU A 113 7.30 5.36 1.26
N ILE A 114 7.54 6.65 1.53
CA ILE A 114 7.88 7.66 0.52
C ILE A 114 9.37 7.95 0.59
N VAL A 115 10.07 7.60 -0.48
CA VAL A 115 11.52 7.79 -0.65
C VAL A 115 11.85 9.21 -1.10
N SER A 116 11.00 9.80 -1.94
CA SER A 116 11.17 11.18 -2.41
C SER A 116 9.85 11.80 -2.87
N GLY A 117 9.80 13.13 -2.90
CA GLY A 117 8.63 13.91 -3.37
C GLY A 117 7.77 14.46 -2.24
N LEU A 118 8.07 14.13 -0.98
CA LEU A 118 7.46 14.71 0.22
C LEU A 118 8.52 15.05 1.27
N THR A 119 8.16 15.99 2.11
CA THR A 119 8.89 16.43 3.31
C THR A 119 8.05 16.18 4.56
N LYS A 120 8.65 16.30 5.75
CA LYS A 120 7.94 16.09 7.02
C LYS A 120 6.87 17.14 7.31
N ASP A 121 6.98 18.30 6.67
CA ASP A 121 6.08 19.43 6.87
C ASP A 121 4.92 19.45 5.85
N ASP A 122 4.92 18.51 4.89
CA ASP A 122 3.83 18.40 3.91
C ASP A 122 2.57 17.79 4.53
N GLU A 123 1.46 18.52 4.47
CA GLU A 123 0.14 17.99 4.79
C GLU A 123 -0.44 17.22 3.60
N ILE A 124 -0.55 15.89 3.72
CA ILE A 124 -1.19 15.06 2.71
C ILE A 124 -2.71 14.97 2.90
N ILE A 125 -3.44 14.86 1.81
CA ILE A 125 -4.88 14.65 1.81
C ILE A 125 -5.13 13.15 1.85
N THR A 126 -5.83 12.69 2.90
CA THR A 126 -6.16 11.27 3.10
C THR A 126 -7.67 11.05 3.10
N GLY A 127 -8.09 9.84 2.78
CA GLY A 127 -9.49 9.42 2.84
C GLY A 127 -9.73 8.09 2.10
N PRO A 128 -11.01 7.73 1.87
CA PRO A 128 -11.35 6.55 1.09
C PRO A 128 -10.71 6.60 -0.30
N TYR A 129 -10.23 5.47 -0.79
CA TYR A 129 -9.52 5.39 -2.09
C TYR A 129 -10.29 6.08 -3.22
N ILE A 130 -11.61 5.83 -3.36
CA ILE A 130 -12.44 6.44 -4.40
C ILE A 130 -12.44 7.98 -4.31
N MET A 131 -12.45 8.54 -3.10
CA MET A 131 -12.42 9.99 -2.92
C MET A 131 -11.12 10.57 -3.45
N VAL A 132 -9.99 10.03 -3.01
CA VAL A 132 -8.66 10.55 -3.38
C VAL A 132 -8.32 10.25 -4.85
N SER A 133 -8.72 9.08 -5.36
CA SER A 133 -8.30 8.63 -6.69
C SER A 133 -9.21 9.11 -7.83
N LYS A 134 -10.51 9.33 -7.56
CA LYS A 134 -11.50 9.66 -8.60
C LYS A 134 -12.18 11.01 -8.41
N ASN A 135 -12.50 11.37 -7.17
CA ASN A 135 -13.33 12.55 -6.91
C ASN A 135 -12.50 13.81 -6.64
N LEU A 136 -11.27 13.64 -6.15
CA LEU A 136 -10.35 14.75 -5.88
C LEU A 136 -9.55 15.09 -7.14
N SER A 137 -9.63 16.35 -7.54
CA SER A 137 -8.92 16.93 -8.67
C SER A 137 -7.91 17.99 -8.22
N PRO A 138 -6.81 18.20 -8.96
CA PRO A 138 -5.89 19.30 -8.69
C PRO A 138 -6.62 20.64 -8.76
N GLY A 139 -6.44 21.47 -7.74
CA GLY A 139 -7.07 22.79 -7.62
C GLY A 139 -8.36 22.82 -6.79
N ASP A 140 -8.91 21.65 -6.43
CA ASP A 140 -10.11 21.58 -5.61
C ASP A 140 -9.89 22.25 -4.25
N LEU A 141 -10.90 23.01 -3.80
CA LEU A 141 -10.91 23.58 -2.46
C LEU A 141 -11.15 22.47 -1.45
N ILE A 142 -10.33 22.47 -0.40
CA ILE A 142 -10.41 21.48 0.66
C ILE A 142 -10.59 22.15 2.01
N GLN A 143 -11.30 21.46 2.90
CA GLN A 143 -11.43 21.85 4.28
C GLN A 143 -10.78 20.80 5.16
N VAL A 144 -9.83 21.23 5.98
CA VAL A 144 -9.16 20.33 6.93
C VAL A 144 -10.16 19.92 8.00
N LYS A 145 -10.55 18.65 8.00
CA LYS A 145 -11.20 18.02 9.16
C LYS A 145 -10.11 17.35 9.98
N ILE A 146 -9.80 17.95 11.12
CA ILE A 146 -8.87 17.36 12.08
C ILE A 146 -9.50 16.06 12.57
N LYS A 147 -8.85 14.93 12.26
CA LYS A 147 -9.25 13.63 12.80
C LYS A 147 -8.91 13.65 14.28
N VAL A 148 -9.93 13.67 15.13
CA VAL A 148 -9.74 13.50 16.58
C VAL A 148 -9.14 12.11 16.80
N PRO A 149 -8.04 12.00 17.57
CA PRO A 149 -7.32 10.73 17.77
C PRO A 149 -8.19 9.65 18.42
#